data_AF-A0A5D4MHI4-F1
#
_entry.id   AF-A0A5D4MHI4-F1
#
_cell.length_a   1.000
_cell.length_b   1.000
_cell.length_c   1.000
_cell.angle_alpha   90.00
_cell.angle_beta   90.00
_cell.angle_gamma   90.00
#
_symmetry.space_group_name_H-M   'P 1'
#
loop_
_entity.id
_entity.type
_entity.pdbx_description
1 polymer ?
#
loop_
_entity_poly.entity_id
_entity_poly.type
_entity_poly.pdbx_seq_one_letter_code
_entity_poly.pdbx_strand_id
1 'polypeptide(L)'
;MKLYMIVLLRSLLFVSLAVMVYDVVWVEQQFELLGRGYIDGFSTNVNNLMGQIFMILTAILVILNAIQMFSMKKKKQAKVEDYILPEYDASDERTVEITGRAVRFAFGFVLLFSFLILGSYMFIPTYFLDFVWYPMFTTASIPIAGLIVYLISFKVLYSR
;
A
#
# COMPACT_ATOMS: atom_id res chain seq x y z
N MET A 1 0.10 10.84 17.82
CA MET A 1 1.40 10.28 17.37
C MET A 1 1.29 8.84 16.88
N LYS A 2 0.45 7.99 17.50
CA LYS A 2 0.29 6.60 17.08
C LYS A 2 -0.29 6.48 15.67
N LEU A 3 -1.29 7.29 15.29
CA LEU A 3 -1.90 7.24 13.95
C LEU A 3 -0.90 7.41 12.81
N TYR A 4 -0.11 8.48 12.89
CA TYR A 4 0.87 8.83 11.87
C TYR A 4 1.86 7.70 11.68
N MET A 5 2.29 7.07 12.77
CA MET A 5 3.20 5.92 12.72
C MET A 5 2.53 4.70 12.08
N ILE A 6 1.25 4.41 12.38
CA ILE A 6 0.52 3.30 11.74
C ILE A 6 0.39 3.54 10.24
N VAL A 7 -0.07 4.73 9.85
CA VAL A 7 -0.26 5.11 8.44
C VAL A 7 1.06 5.06 7.69
N LEU A 8 2.13 5.58 8.28
CA LEU A 8 3.47 5.55 7.69
C LEU A 8 3.98 4.12 7.53
N LEU A 9 3.94 3.29 8.58
CA LEU A 9 4.42 1.90 8.55
C LEU A 9 3.67 1.05 7.52
N ARG A 10 2.35 1.20 7.45
CA ARG A 10 1.52 0.49 6.46
C ARG A 10 1.79 0.99 5.04
N SER A 11 1.97 2.29 4.86
CA SER A 11 2.30 2.86 3.54
C SER A 11 3.68 2.39 3.07
N LEU A 12 4.69 2.40 3.94
CA LEU A 12 6.02 1.88 3.65
C LEU A 12 5.99 0.38 3.32
N LEU A 13 5.13 -0.40 3.99
CA LEU A 13 4.96 -1.81 3.67
C LEU A 13 4.44 -2.01 2.24
N PHE A 14 3.42 -1.25 1.83
CA PHE A 14 2.90 -1.33 0.45
C PHE A 14 3.95 -0.91 -0.60
N VAL A 15 4.71 0.15 -0.33
CA VAL A 15 5.82 0.58 -1.20
C VAL A 15 6.89 -0.51 -1.28
N SER A 16 7.28 -1.09 -0.15
CA SER A 16 8.30 -2.15 -0.10
C SER A 16 7.87 -3.39 -0.89
N LEU A 17 6.59 -3.79 -0.77
CA LEU A 17 6.03 -4.90 -1.54
C LEU A 17 6.02 -4.59 -3.05
N ALA A 18 5.64 -3.37 -3.45
CA ALA A 18 5.65 -2.99 -4.85
C ALA A 18 7.06 -3.05 -5.46
N VAL A 19 8.07 -2.54 -4.74
CA VAL A 19 9.47 -2.58 -5.21
C VAL A 19 10.02 -4.00 -5.22
N MET A 20 9.67 -4.83 -4.24
CA MET A 20 10.10 -6.24 -4.20
C MET A 20 9.62 -7.02 -5.43
N VAL A 21 8.38 -6.76 -5.88
CA VAL A 21 7.82 -7.42 -7.08
C VAL A 21 8.38 -6.81 -8.37
N TYR A 22 8.70 -5.51 -8.36
CA TYR A 22 9.16 -4.78 -9.55
C TYR A 22 10.33 -5.42 -10.28
N ASP A 23 11.38 -5.80 -9.55
CA ASP A 23 12.60 -6.36 -10.16
C ASP A 23 12.30 -7.67 -10.93
N VAL A 24 11.44 -8.53 -10.38
CA VAL A 24 11.06 -9.81 -11.01
C VAL A 24 10.27 -9.56 -12.29
N VAL A 25 9.25 -8.71 -12.22
CA VAL A 25 8.38 -8.44 -13.37
C VAL A 25 9.14 -7.69 -14.47
N TRP A 26 10.09 -6.83 -14.11
CA TRP A 26 10.96 -6.16 -15.09
C TRP A 26 11.85 -7.15 -15.85
N VAL A 27 12.42 -8.16 -15.16
CA VAL A 27 13.21 -9.21 -15.84
C VAL A 27 12.32 -10.03 -16.78
N GLU A 28 11.13 -10.44 -16.33
CA GLU A 28 10.17 -11.18 -17.17
C GLU A 28 9.75 -10.38 -18.41
N GLN A 29 9.54 -9.07 -18.25
CA GLN A 29 9.25 -8.16 -19.36
C GLN A 29 10.35 -8.18 -20.44
N GLN A 30 11.63 -8.23 -20.06
CA GLN A 30 12.72 -8.31 -21.03
C GLN A 30 12.69 -9.62 -21.83
N PHE A 31 12.38 -10.74 -21.18
CA PHE A 31 12.20 -12.03 -21.86
C PHE A 31 11.02 -11.98 -22.84
N GLU A 32 9.91 -11.37 -22.45
CA GLU A 32 8.72 -11.23 -23.31
C GLU A 32 9.01 -10.31 -24.52
N LEU A 33 9.72 -9.21 -24.32
CA LEU A 33 10.13 -8.30 -25.39
C LEU A 33 11.06 -8.98 -26.40
N LEU A 34 11.99 -9.82 -25.92
CA LEU A 34 12.86 -10.63 -26.77
C LEU A 34 12.06 -11.68 -27.54
N GLY A 35 11.17 -12.41 -26.86
CA GLY A 35 10.32 -13.43 -27.49
C GLY A 35 9.40 -12.87 -28.59
N ARG A 36 9.03 -11.60 -28.48
CA ARG A 36 8.23 -10.87 -29.49
C ARG A 36 9.06 -10.17 -30.56
N GLY A 37 10.40 -10.21 -30.48
CA GLY A 37 11.31 -9.58 -31.44
C GLY A 37 11.34 -8.05 -31.35
N TYR A 38 10.92 -7.45 -30.23
CA TYR A 38 11.04 -6.01 -30.00
C TYR A 38 12.48 -5.59 -29.65
N ILE A 39 13.29 -6.53 -29.17
CA ILE A 39 14.70 -6.35 -28.85
C ILE A 39 15.51 -7.52 -29.40
N ASP A 40 16.71 -7.27 -29.91
CA ASP A 40 17.61 -8.28 -30.48
C ASP A 40 18.46 -9.01 -29.42
N GLY A 41 18.39 -8.54 -28.18
CA GLY A 41 19.11 -9.07 -27.04
C GLY A 41 19.11 -8.08 -25.88
N PHE A 42 19.37 -8.57 -24.67
CA PHE A 42 19.54 -7.73 -23.50
C PHE A 42 20.70 -8.25 -22.65
N SER A 43 21.54 -7.34 -22.15
CA SER A 43 22.47 -7.63 -21.07
C SER A 43 21.83 -7.22 -19.76
N THR A 44 20.94 -8.04 -19.21
CA THR A 44 20.45 -7.83 -17.85
C THR A 44 21.50 -8.39 -16.90
N ASN A 45 22.21 -7.51 -16.20
CA ASN A 45 22.94 -7.94 -15.03
C ASN A 45 21.90 -8.17 -13.92
N VAL A 46 21.54 -9.44 -13.69
CA VAL A 46 20.57 -9.82 -12.66
C VAL A 46 21.22 -9.63 -11.30
N ASN A 47 21.23 -8.38 -10.84
CA ASN A 47 21.73 -8.04 -9.53
C ASN A 47 20.61 -8.20 -8.50
N ASN A 48 20.60 -9.37 -7.86
CA ASN A 48 19.62 -9.71 -6.83
C ASN A 48 19.74 -8.86 -5.55
N LEU A 49 20.74 -7.99 -5.43
CA LEU A 49 20.98 -7.19 -4.24
C LEU A 49 19.78 -6.31 -3.88
N MET A 50 19.15 -5.65 -4.86
CA MET A 50 18.00 -4.77 -4.59
C MET A 50 16.78 -5.57 -4.11
N GLY A 51 16.44 -6.65 -4.81
CA GLY A 51 15.42 -7.59 -4.36
C GLY A 51 15.68 -8.16 -2.96
N GLN A 52 16.93 -8.52 -2.64
CA GLN A 52 17.32 -9.00 -1.30
C GLN A 52 17.18 -7.92 -0.21
N ILE A 53 17.61 -6.69 -0.51
CA ILE A 53 17.44 -5.54 0.40
C ILE A 53 15.95 -5.32 0.69
N PHE A 54 15.12 -5.26 -0.35
CA PHE A 54 13.68 -5.05 -0.19
C PHE A 54 12.96 -6.25 0.45
N MET A 55 13.47 -7.47 0.29
CA MET A 55 12.98 -8.63 1.03
C MET A 55 13.25 -8.49 2.53
N ILE A 56 14.46 -8.09 2.92
CA ILE A 56 14.82 -7.84 4.33
C ILE A 56 14.00 -6.68 4.88
N LEU A 57 13.88 -5.56 4.16
CA LEU A 57 13.07 -4.41 4.56
C LEU A 57 11.59 -4.79 4.72
N THR A 58 11.03 -5.57 3.80
CA THR A 58 9.67 -6.09 3.89
C THR A 58 9.50 -6.96 5.12
N ALA A 59 10.44 -7.88 5.39
CA ALA A 59 10.40 -8.70 6.60
C ALA A 59 10.43 -7.86 7.88
N ILE A 60 11.29 -6.84 7.94
CA ILE A 60 11.34 -5.88 9.06
C ILE A 60 10.00 -5.14 9.20
N LEU A 61 9.43 -4.63 8.10
CA LEU A 61 8.16 -3.91 8.13
C LEU A 61 7.00 -4.81 8.54
N VAL A 62 6.96 -6.07 8.11
CA VAL A 62 5.98 -7.07 8.55
C VAL A 62 6.11 -7.31 10.05
N ILE A 63 7.33 -7.52 10.55
CA ILE A 63 7.59 -7.71 11.99
C ILE A 63 7.14 -6.47 12.78
N LEU A 64 7.47 -5.26 12.34
CA LEU A 64 7.06 -4.02 13.00
C LEU A 64 5.53 -3.85 13.01
N ASN A 65 4.85 -4.15 11.89
CA ASN A 65 3.39 -4.13 11.81
C ASN A 65 2.77 -5.19 12.73
N ALA A 66 3.35 -6.39 12.81
CA ALA A 66 2.90 -7.44 13.72
C ALA A 66 3.07 -7.02 15.18
N ILE A 67 4.25 -6.53 15.58
CA ILE A 67 4.52 -6.02 16.93
C ILE A 67 3.53 -4.91 17.29
N GLN A 68 3.28 -3.98 16.37
CA GLN A 68 2.30 -2.91 16.56
C GLN A 68 0.89 -3.48 16.81
N MET A 69 0.45 -4.43 15.98
CA MET A 69 -0.85 -5.09 16.13
C MET A 69 -0.96 -5.83 17.48
N PHE A 70 0.09 -6.53 17.92
CA PHE A 70 0.11 -7.21 19.23
C PHE A 70 0.14 -6.24 20.41
N SER A 71 0.82 -5.09 20.27
CA SER A 71 0.81 -4.03 21.29
C SER A 71 -0.59 -3.45 21.49
N MET A 72 -1.38 -3.34 20.42
CA MET A 72 -2.77 -2.89 20.48
C MET A 72 -3.69 -3.91 21.15
N LYS A 73 -3.48 -5.23 20.95
CA LYS A 73 -4.26 -6.31 21.58
C LYS A 73 -4.22 -6.32 23.11
N LYS A 74 -3.19 -5.74 23.72
CA LYS A 74 -3.08 -5.66 25.18
C LYS A 74 -4.11 -4.70 25.81
N LYS A 75 -4.83 -3.90 25.03
CA LYS A 75 -6.00 -3.12 25.49
C LYS A 75 -7.27 -4.00 25.44
N LYS A 76 -7.72 -4.45 26.61
CA LYS A 76 -8.78 -5.47 26.83
C LYS A 76 -10.19 -5.19 26.24
N GLN A 77 -10.43 -4.11 25.50
CA GLN A 77 -11.76 -3.72 25.00
C GLN A 77 -11.93 -3.70 23.47
N ALA A 78 -10.90 -4.02 22.66
CA ALA A 78 -11.01 -3.97 21.20
C ALA A 78 -11.42 -5.32 20.57
N LYS A 79 -12.45 -5.33 19.70
CA LYS A 79 -12.87 -6.51 18.93
C LYS A 79 -11.91 -6.77 17.76
N VAL A 80 -11.88 -8.00 17.25
CA VAL A 80 -10.95 -8.42 16.17
C VAL A 80 -11.09 -7.56 14.91
N GLU A 81 -12.31 -7.15 14.58
CA GLU A 81 -12.66 -6.25 13.47
C GLU A 81 -12.04 -4.85 13.62
N ASP A 82 -11.80 -4.42 14.86
CA ASP A 82 -11.31 -3.07 15.18
C ASP A 82 -9.78 -2.94 15.02
N TYR A 83 -9.02 -4.04 14.93
CA TYR A 83 -7.56 -4.00 14.78
C TYR A 83 -7.08 -3.63 13.38
N ILE A 84 -7.97 -3.77 12.38
CA ILE A 84 -7.68 -3.32 11.02
C ILE A 84 -7.67 -1.77 10.98
N LEU A 85 -8.35 -1.10 11.93
CA LEU A 85 -8.46 0.34 11.96
C LEU A 85 -7.21 1.01 12.58
N PRO A 86 -6.65 2.05 11.94
CA PRO A 86 -5.37 2.66 12.36
C PRO A 86 -5.39 3.36 13.73
N GLU A 87 -6.53 3.83 14.21
CA GLU A 87 -6.71 4.27 15.61
C GLU A 87 -8.11 3.88 16.07
N TYR A 88 -8.18 3.19 17.21
CA TYR A 88 -9.45 2.92 17.89
C TYR A 88 -9.20 2.95 19.39
N ASP A 89 -9.79 3.94 20.07
CA ASP A 89 -9.99 3.86 21.50
C ASP A 89 -11.44 3.44 21.76
N ALA A 90 -11.64 2.14 21.99
CA ALA A 90 -12.96 1.56 22.24
C ALA A 90 -13.64 2.12 23.50
N SER A 91 -12.89 2.82 24.36
CA SER A 91 -13.40 3.40 25.60
C SER A 91 -14.07 4.77 25.41
N ASP A 92 -13.86 5.43 24.26
CA ASP A 92 -14.41 6.75 23.96
C ASP A 92 -15.35 6.68 22.75
N GLU A 93 -16.66 6.74 23.00
CA GLU A 93 -17.72 6.72 21.99
C GLU A 93 -17.54 7.79 20.91
N ARG A 94 -16.99 8.97 21.28
CA ARG A 94 -16.71 10.05 20.31
C ARG A 94 -15.64 9.62 19.31
N THR A 95 -14.58 8.96 19.80
CA THR A 95 -13.49 8.47 18.95
C THR A 95 -13.98 7.34 18.03
N VAL A 96 -14.90 6.50 18.49
CA VAL A 96 -15.58 5.47 17.68
C VAL A 96 -16.34 6.10 16.52
N GLU A 97 -17.17 7.11 16.80
CA GLU A 97 -17.97 7.76 15.77
C GLU A 97 -17.09 8.47 14.72
N ILE A 98 -16.08 9.21 15.17
CA ILE A 98 -15.12 9.90 14.30
C ILE A 98 -14.39 8.90 13.41
N THR A 99 -13.94 7.78 13.98
CA THR A 99 -13.29 6.70 13.22
C THR A 99 -14.22 6.14 12.15
N GLY A 100 -15.47 5.83 12.51
CA GLY A 100 -16.46 5.32 11.55
C GLY A 100 -16.71 6.29 10.39
N ARG A 101 -16.82 7.59 10.66
CA ARG A 101 -16.95 8.63 9.62
C ARG A 101 -15.70 8.72 8.74
N ALA A 102 -14.50 8.72 9.34
CA ALA A 102 -13.24 8.78 8.62
C ALA A 102 -13.04 7.56 7.69
N VAL A 103 -13.42 6.37 8.14
CA VAL A 103 -13.39 5.14 7.31
C VAL A 103 -14.33 5.27 6.11
N ARG A 104 -15.55 5.78 6.30
CA ARG A 104 -16.49 5.97 5.17
C ARG A 104 -15.95 6.93 4.12
N PHE A 105 -15.30 8.04 4.54
CA PHE A 105 -14.63 8.95 3.62
C PHE A 105 -13.47 8.28 2.89
N ALA A 106 -12.61 7.56 3.61
CA ALA A 106 -11.49 6.84 3.01
C ALA A 106 -11.97 5.77 2.01
N PHE A 107 -13.01 5.02 2.35
CA PHE A 107 -13.60 4.00 1.47
C PHE A 107 -14.20 4.62 0.20
N GLY A 108 -15.00 5.69 0.34
CA GLY A 108 -15.54 6.41 -0.81
C GLY A 108 -14.44 6.97 -1.72
N PHE A 109 -13.37 7.50 -1.14
CA PHE A 109 -12.21 7.95 -1.90
C PHE A 109 -11.49 6.80 -2.61
N VAL A 110 -11.26 5.67 -1.93
CA VAL A 110 -10.64 4.48 -2.53
C VAL A 110 -11.44 3.99 -3.73
N LEU A 111 -12.78 3.95 -3.64
CA LEU A 111 -13.63 3.58 -4.77
C LEU A 111 -13.44 4.54 -5.96
N LEU A 112 -13.54 5.85 -5.72
CA LEU A 112 -13.36 6.86 -6.77
C LEU A 112 -11.96 6.79 -7.38
N PHE A 113 -10.93 6.72 -6.55
CA PHE A 113 -9.54 6.64 -6.96
C PHE A 113 -9.26 5.37 -7.77
N SER A 114 -9.83 4.24 -7.35
CA SER A 114 -9.72 2.97 -8.09
C SER A 114 -10.34 3.07 -9.49
N PHE A 115 -11.49 3.75 -9.65
CA PHE A 115 -12.05 3.98 -10.98
C PHE A 115 -11.14 4.83 -11.86
N LEU A 116 -10.49 5.86 -11.31
CA LEU A 116 -9.54 6.68 -12.06
C LEU A 116 -8.30 5.88 -12.47
N ILE A 117 -7.77 5.06 -11.57
CA ILE A 117 -6.64 4.16 -11.87
C ILE A 117 -7.03 3.12 -12.93
N LEU A 118 -8.23 2.55 -12.86
CA LEU A 118 -8.69 1.60 -13.88
C LEU A 118 -8.86 2.29 -15.24
N GLY A 119 -9.44 3.49 -15.26
CA GLY A 119 -9.60 4.27 -16.49
C GLY A 119 -8.27 4.72 -17.09
N SER A 120 -7.25 4.98 -16.27
CA SER A 120 -5.94 5.44 -16.75
C SER A 120 -5.18 4.37 -17.54
N TYR A 121 -5.45 3.08 -17.34
CA TYR A 121 -4.87 2.00 -18.17
C TYR A 121 -5.26 2.11 -19.65
N MET A 122 -6.45 2.68 -19.96
CA MET A 122 -6.86 2.90 -21.35
C MET A 122 -5.94 3.87 -22.09
N PHE A 123 -5.31 4.80 -21.37
CA PHE A 123 -4.42 5.81 -21.95
C PHE A 123 -2.96 5.37 -22.02
N ILE A 124 -2.62 4.18 -21.50
CA ILE A 124 -1.27 3.62 -21.51
C ILE A 124 -1.29 2.25 -22.20
N PRO A 125 -1.58 2.16 -23.50
CA PRO A 125 -1.85 0.90 -24.19
C PRO A 125 -0.70 -0.14 -24.12
N THR A 126 0.53 0.28 -23.80
CA THR A 126 1.69 -0.61 -23.62
C THR A 126 2.14 -0.73 -22.17
N TYR A 127 1.26 -0.53 -21.18
CA TYR A 127 1.65 -0.58 -19.76
C TYR A 127 2.27 -1.93 -19.34
N PHE A 128 1.94 -3.02 -20.03
CA PHE A 128 2.52 -4.36 -19.80
C PHE A 128 3.83 -4.60 -20.57
N LEU A 129 4.19 -3.73 -21.52
CA LEU A 129 5.37 -3.88 -22.39
C LEU A 129 6.43 -2.80 -22.17
N ASP A 130 6.05 -1.56 -21.89
CA ASP A 130 6.96 -0.42 -21.74
C ASP A 130 6.93 0.18 -20.33
N PHE A 131 5.80 0.03 -19.62
CA PHE A 131 5.56 0.67 -18.32
C PHE A 131 5.15 -0.33 -17.25
N VAL A 132 5.86 -1.46 -17.14
CA VAL A 132 5.56 -2.53 -16.18
C VAL A 132 5.52 -2.06 -14.71
N TRP A 133 6.25 -1.00 -14.38
CA TRP A 133 6.15 -0.32 -13.09
C TRP A 133 4.73 0.19 -12.80
N TYR A 134 4.00 0.62 -13.83
CA TYR A 134 2.73 1.31 -13.71
C TYR A 134 1.65 0.47 -13.02
N PRO A 135 1.34 -0.77 -13.44
CA PRO A 135 0.40 -1.63 -12.72
C PRO A 135 0.75 -1.85 -11.25
N MET A 136 2.03 -2.05 -10.94
CA MET A 136 2.48 -2.34 -9.58
C MET A 136 2.32 -1.13 -8.65
N PHE A 137 2.84 0.02 -9.06
CA PHE A 137 2.80 1.22 -8.22
C PHE A 137 1.40 1.83 -8.15
N THR A 138 0.60 1.78 -9.22
CA THR A 138 -0.78 2.24 -9.15
C THR A 138 -1.62 1.36 -8.25
N THR A 139 -1.47 0.03 -8.31
CA THR A 139 -2.15 -0.89 -7.39
C THR A 139 -1.74 -0.65 -5.94
N ALA A 140 -0.44 -0.50 -5.66
CA ALA A 140 0.05 -0.19 -4.32
C ALA A 140 -0.41 1.19 -3.81
N SER A 141 -0.62 2.15 -4.70
CA SER A 141 -1.08 3.49 -4.34
C SER A 141 -2.52 3.51 -3.80
N ILE A 142 -3.36 2.55 -4.18
CA ILE A 142 -4.78 2.49 -3.75
C ILE A 142 -4.91 2.43 -2.21
N PRO A 143 -4.34 1.43 -1.51
CA PRO A 143 -4.42 1.38 -0.05
C PRO A 143 -3.67 2.53 0.62
N ILE A 144 -2.57 3.02 0.03
CA ILE A 144 -1.81 4.18 0.56
C ILE A 144 -2.69 5.43 0.56
N ALA A 145 -3.36 5.73 -0.55
CA ALA A 145 -4.23 6.87 -0.68
C ALA A 145 -5.43 6.77 0.29
N GLY A 146 -5.99 5.56 0.47
CA GLY A 146 -7.01 5.30 1.49
C GLY A 146 -6.54 5.62 2.91
N LEU A 147 -5.31 5.21 3.27
CA LEU A 147 -4.73 5.50 4.59
C LEU A 147 -4.48 7.01 4.80
N ILE A 148 -4.03 7.71 3.77
CA ILE A 148 -3.83 9.18 3.82
C ILE A 148 -5.16 9.89 4.01
N VAL A 149 -6.19 9.53 3.25
CA VAL A 149 -7.52 10.13 3.37
C VAL A 149 -8.16 9.82 4.72
N TYR A 150 -7.97 8.60 5.24
CA TYR A 150 -8.37 8.26 6.60
C TYR A 150 -7.69 9.19 7.62
N LEU A 151 -6.36 9.36 7.55
CA LEU A 151 -5.60 10.22 8.46
C LEU A 151 -6.11 11.67 8.43
N ILE A 152 -6.29 12.22 7.23
CA ILE A 152 -6.78 13.60 7.04
C ILE A 152 -8.21 13.74 7.60
N SER A 153 -9.09 12.82 7.22
CA SER A 153 -10.50 12.85 7.64
C SER A 153 -10.64 12.73 9.15
N PHE A 154 -9.90 11.80 9.76
CA PHE A 154 -9.86 11.62 11.21
C PHE A 154 -9.39 12.91 11.91
N LYS A 155 -8.33 13.54 11.40
CA LYS A 155 -7.78 14.78 11.97
C LYS A 155 -8.77 15.94 11.91
N VAL A 156 -9.41 16.12 10.76
CA VAL A 156 -10.40 17.19 10.57
C VAL A 156 -11.60 16.98 11.49
N LEU A 157 -12.12 15.75 11.57
CA LEU A 157 -13.28 15.40 12.40
C LEU A 157 -12.97 15.47 13.90
N TYR A 158 -11.76 15.10 14.32
CA TYR A 158 -11.34 15.16 15.72
C TYR A 158 -11.08 16.59 16.20
N SER A 159 -10.71 17.49 15.29
CA SER A 159 -10.50 18.91 15.61
C SER A 159 -11.79 19.74 15.75
N ARG A 160 -12.93 19.18 15.32
CA ARG A 160 -14.26 19.78 15.45
C ARG A 160 -14.94 19.27 16.73
#